data_AF-A0A6P6IB72-F1
#
_entry.id   AF-A0A6P6IB72-F1
#
_cell.length_a   1.000
_cell.length_b   1.000
_cell.length_c   1.000
_cell.angle_alpha   90.00
_cell.angle_beta   90.00
_cell.angle_gamma   90.00
#
_symmetry.space_group_name_H-M   'P 1'
#
loop_
_entity.id
_entity.type
_entity.pdbx_description
1 polymer ?
#
loop_
_entity_poly.entity_id
_entity_poly.type
_entity_poly.pdbx_seq_one_letter_code
_entity_poly.pdbx_strand_id
1 'polypeptide(L)'
;MANSGCEDLRGQEGESFLYFAYGSNLLTERIHLRNPSAVFCCVARLQDFKLDFGNSQGKTSETWHGGIATIFQSPGDEVWGVVWKMNKSNLSSLDESFA
;
A
#
# COMPACT_ATOMS: atom_id res chain seq x y z
N MET A 1 -2.12 -23.34 8.97
CA MET A 1 -1.16 -23.39 7.85
C MET A 1 -1.73 -22.51 6.75
N ALA A 2 -1.29 -21.25 6.66
CA ALA A 2 -1.74 -20.35 5.60
C ALA A 2 -1.01 -20.75 4.33
N ASN A 3 -1.78 -21.11 3.31
CA ASN A 3 -1.26 -21.58 2.04
C ASN A 3 -0.55 -20.40 1.35
N SER A 4 0.78 -20.44 1.29
CA SER A 4 1.62 -19.46 0.62
C SER A 4 1.52 -19.66 -0.89
N GLY A 5 0.38 -19.26 -1.46
CA GLY A 5 0.16 -19.20 -2.90
C GLY A 5 0.81 -17.97 -3.52
N CYS A 6 2.14 -17.84 -3.38
CA CYS A 6 2.90 -16.98 -4.30
C CYS A 6 3.37 -17.90 -5.44
N GLU A 7 2.43 -18.31 -6.28
CA GLU A 7 2.80 -19.02 -7.50
C GLU A 7 3.46 -18.06 -8.47
N ASP A 8 4.58 -18.55 -8.96
CA ASP A 8 5.60 -17.87 -9.71
C ASP A 8 5.13 -17.56 -11.14
N LEU A 9 4.49 -16.39 -11.30
CA LEU A 9 4.20 -15.80 -12.61
C LEU A 9 5.46 -15.14 -13.18
N ARG A 10 6.45 -15.98 -13.52
CA ARG A 10 7.69 -15.68 -14.27
C ARG A 10 7.46 -15.22 -15.72
N GLY A 11 6.25 -14.76 -16.07
CA GLY A 11 5.82 -14.40 -17.43
C GLY A 11 5.66 -12.91 -17.72
N GLN A 12 5.83 -12.01 -16.74
CA GLN A 12 5.69 -10.56 -16.92
C GLN A 12 6.66 -9.75 -16.03
N GLU A 13 7.95 -10.05 -16.07
CA GLU A 13 8.95 -9.31 -15.27
C GLU A 13 9.12 -7.83 -15.69
N GLY A 14 8.50 -7.38 -16.78
CA GLY A 14 8.55 -6.00 -17.26
C GLY A 14 7.36 -5.11 -16.91
N GLU A 15 6.19 -5.67 -16.59
CA GLU A 15 4.92 -4.93 -16.59
C GLU A 15 4.26 -4.75 -15.22
N SER A 16 4.81 -5.34 -14.16
CA SER A 16 4.28 -5.20 -12.80
C SER A 16 5.23 -4.47 -11.85
N PHE A 17 4.69 -3.93 -10.76
CA PHE A 17 5.44 -3.37 -9.65
C PHE A 17 4.85 -3.84 -8.31
N LEU A 18 5.62 -3.67 -7.23
CA LEU A 18 5.21 -3.99 -5.87
C LEU A 18 4.88 -2.69 -5.12
N TYR A 19 3.72 -2.67 -4.49
CA TYR A 19 3.22 -1.54 -3.71
C TYR A 19 3.02 -1.95 -2.25
N PHE A 20 3.72 -1.31 -1.32
CA PHE A 20 3.60 -1.55 0.11
C PHE A 20 2.54 -0.62 0.72
N ALA A 21 1.42 -1.19 1.16
CA ALA A 21 0.34 -0.48 1.83
C ALA A 21 0.49 -0.59 3.35
N TYR A 22 0.32 0.54 4.04
CA TYR A 22 0.36 0.66 5.52
C TYR A 22 -0.83 1.47 6.09
N GLY A 23 -1.82 1.80 5.25
CA GLY A 23 -3.00 2.59 5.60
C GLY A 23 -4.30 1.95 5.14
N SER A 24 -5.26 2.73 4.64
CA SER A 24 -6.58 2.21 4.22
C SER A 24 -6.53 1.15 3.11
N ASN A 25 -5.48 1.16 2.28
CA ASN A 25 -5.21 0.15 1.25
C ASN A 25 -4.73 -1.21 1.82
N LEU A 26 -4.70 -1.38 3.15
CA LEU A 26 -4.59 -2.71 3.77
C LEU A 26 -5.85 -3.55 3.54
N LEU A 27 -7.01 -2.91 3.33
CA LEU A 27 -8.28 -3.58 3.05
C LEU A 27 -8.42 -3.85 1.55
N THR A 28 -8.59 -5.12 1.18
CA THR A 28 -8.74 -5.58 -0.21
C THR A 28 -9.85 -4.84 -0.95
N GLU A 29 -11.02 -4.73 -0.33
CA GLU A 29 -12.19 -4.05 -0.90
C GLU A 29 -11.90 -2.58 -1.19
N ARG A 30 -11.11 -1.92 -0.32
CA ARG A 30 -10.74 -0.51 -0.51
C ARG A 30 -9.80 -0.33 -1.69
N ILE A 31 -8.73 -1.12 -1.78
CA ILE A 31 -7.76 -1.00 -2.87
C ILE A 31 -8.41 -1.33 -4.23
N HIS A 32 -9.34 -2.30 -4.26
CA HIS A 32 -10.05 -2.69 -5.48
C HIS A 32 -11.03 -1.65 -6.01
N LEU A 33 -11.47 -0.66 -5.21
CA LEU A 33 -12.32 0.44 -5.70
C LEU A 33 -11.66 1.22 -6.84
N ARG A 34 -10.33 1.40 -6.80
CA ARG A 34 -9.56 2.10 -7.84
C ARG A 34 -8.56 1.20 -8.57
N ASN A 35 -8.16 0.08 -7.97
CA ASN A 35 -7.19 -0.85 -8.51
C ASN A 35 -7.73 -2.29 -8.47
N PRO A 36 -8.75 -2.63 -9.28
CA PRO A 36 -9.42 -3.94 -9.22
C PRO A 36 -8.50 -5.12 -9.61
N SER A 37 -7.39 -4.85 -10.28
CA SER A 37 -6.36 -5.83 -10.65
C SER A 37 -5.30 -6.06 -9.57
N ALA A 38 -5.35 -5.37 -8.43
CA ALA A 38 -4.35 -5.51 -7.38
C ALA A 38 -4.40 -6.93 -6.77
N VAL A 39 -3.26 -7.62 -6.78
CA VAL A 39 -3.13 -8.98 -6.27
C VAL A 39 -2.35 -8.95 -4.96
N PHE A 40 -2.90 -9.57 -3.91
CA PHE A 40 -2.18 -9.77 -2.66
C PHE A 40 -0.91 -10.58 -2.91
N CYS A 41 0.25 -10.08 -2.48
CA CYS A 41 1.52 -10.78 -2.61
C CYS A 41 1.95 -11.40 -1.28
N CYS A 42 2.18 -10.55 -0.26
CA CYS A 42 2.60 -11.00 1.06
C CYS A 42 2.36 -9.92 2.14
N VAL A 43 2.48 -10.32 3.40
CA VAL A 43 2.67 -9.39 4.52
C VAL A 43 4.16 -9.08 4.63
N ALA A 44 4.51 -7.81 4.82
CA ALA A 44 5.89 -7.35 4.97
C ALA A 44 6.05 -6.42 6.16
N ARG A 45 7.29 -6.32 6.64
CA ARG A 45 7.71 -5.46 7.75
C ARG A 45 8.75 -4.48 7.26
N LEU A 46 8.49 -3.19 7.47
CA LEU A 46 9.40 -2.10 7.18
C LEU A 46 10.08 -1.66 8.50
N GLN A 47 11.38 -1.94 8.59
CA GLN A 47 12.21 -1.65 9.76
C GLN A 47 12.64 -0.17 9.77
N ASP A 48 12.75 0.42 10.97
CA ASP A 48 13.21 1.79 11.22
C ASP A 48 12.26 2.88 10.72
N PHE A 49 10.97 2.58 10.72
CA PHE A 49 9.88 3.51 10.41
C PHE A 49 8.80 3.45 11.50
N LYS A 50 8.11 4.58 11.70
CA LYS A 50 6.96 4.69 12.59
C LYS A 50 5.73 5.16 11.82
N LEU A 51 4.57 4.55 12.14
CA LEU A 51 3.27 4.97 11.64
C LEU A 51 2.77 6.19 12.43
N ASP A 52 2.18 7.14 11.73
CA ASP A 52 1.50 8.31 12.31
C ASP A 52 0.27 8.71 11.47
N PHE A 53 -0.55 9.60 12.01
CA PHE A 53 -1.73 10.14 11.34
C PHE A 53 -1.65 11.66 11.27
N GLY A 54 -1.59 12.19 10.05
CA GLY A 54 -1.36 13.61 9.82
C GLY A 54 -2.29 14.20 8.77
N ASN A 55 -2.44 15.52 8.81
CA ASN A 55 -3.08 16.31 7.77
C ASN A 55 -2.01 16.83 6.82
N SER A 56 -2.01 16.36 5.57
CA SER A 56 -1.05 16.82 4.57
C SER A 56 -1.20 18.32 4.35
N GLN A 57 -0.10 19.07 4.49
CA GLN A 57 -0.07 20.54 4.41
C GLN A 57 -1.10 21.23 5.34
N GLY A 58 -1.44 20.61 6.48
CA GLY A 58 -2.43 21.14 7.43
C GLY A 58 -3.88 21.07 6.94
N LYS A 59 -4.15 20.46 5.77
CA LYS A 59 -5.50 20.27 5.24
C LYS A 59 -6.08 18.95 5.74
N THR A 60 -7.23 19.02 6.39
CA THR A 60 -8.00 17.84 6.76
C THR A 60 -8.50 17.15 5.50
N SER A 61 -8.38 15.83 5.42
CA SER A 61 -8.92 15.07 4.29
C SER A 61 -10.44 15.24 4.22
N GLU A 62 -10.99 15.65 3.08
CA GLU A 62 -12.45 15.70 2.86
C GLU A 62 -13.06 14.30 2.76
N THR A 63 -12.27 13.30 2.34
CA THR A 63 -12.74 11.91 2.28
C THR A 63 -12.79 11.28 3.66
N TRP A 64 -11.75 11.50 4.47
CA TRP A 64 -11.60 10.82 5.76
C TRP A 64 -12.01 11.68 6.97
N HIS A 65 -12.26 12.98 6.75
CA HIS A 65 -12.62 13.96 7.78
C HIS A 65 -11.66 13.96 8.99
N GLY A 66 -10.38 13.65 8.76
CA GLY A 66 -9.35 13.51 9.78
C GLY A 66 -7.96 13.25 9.19
N GLY A 67 -7.00 12.95 10.09
CA GLY A 67 -5.63 12.63 9.72
C GLY A 67 -5.53 11.31 8.96
N ILE A 68 -4.73 11.31 7.90
CA ILE A 68 -4.46 10.13 7.08
C ILE A 68 -3.12 9.49 7.47
N ALA A 69 -3.01 8.18 7.23
CA ALA A 69 -1.81 7.42 7.57
C ALA A 69 -0.57 7.92 6.82
N THR A 70 0.53 8.11 7.54
CA THR A 70 1.85 8.44 7.02
C THR A 70 2.93 7.67 7.79
N ILE A 71 4.14 7.60 7.25
CA ILE A 71 5.28 7.01 7.93
C ILE A 71 6.48 7.96 7.90
N PHE A 72 7.28 7.94 8.95
CA PHE A 72 8.54 8.67 9.03
C PHE A 72 9.65 7.78 9.58
N GLN A 73 10.90 8.10 9.25
CA GLN A 73 12.06 7.35 9.74
C GLN A 73 12.16 7.47 11.26
N SER A 74 12.23 6.34 11.94
CA SER A 74 12.35 6.24 13.39
C SER A 74 13.13 4.97 13.72
N PRO A 75 14.45 5.07 13.98
CA PRO A 75 15.28 3.91 14.27
C PRO A 75 14.74 3.07 15.42
N GLY A 76 14.61 1.76 15.21
CA GLY A 76 14.08 0.80 16.18
C GLY A 76 12.56 0.62 16.19
N ASP A 77 11.80 1.51 15.55
CA ASP A 77 10.37 1.28 15.28
C ASP A 77 10.18 0.38 14.05
N GLU A 78 8.98 -0.16 13.87
CA GLU A 78 8.61 -0.96 12.71
C GLU A 78 7.18 -0.67 12.24
N VAL A 79 6.95 -0.79 10.94
CA VAL A 79 5.62 -0.72 10.33
C VAL A 79 5.33 -2.01 9.59
N TRP A 80 4.22 -2.66 9.96
CA TRP A 80 3.70 -3.82 9.24
C TRP A 80 2.73 -3.37 8.15
N GLY A 81 2.73 -4.08 7.03
CA GLY A 81 1.85 -3.78 5.91
C GLY A 81 1.68 -4.92 4.93
N VAL A 82 0.91 -4.65 3.88
CA VAL A 82 0.65 -5.60 2.79
C VAL A 82 1.39 -5.16 1.55
N VAL A 83 2.07 -6.10 0.89
CA VAL A 83 2.62 -5.90 -0.45
C VAL A 83 1.58 -6.36 -1.47
N TRP A 84 1.20 -5.45 -2.36
CA TRP A 84 0.35 -5.72 -3.52
C TRP A 84 1.20 -5.79 -4.78
N LYS A 85 0.91 -6.76 -5.64
CA LYS A 85 1.43 -6.79 -7.02
C LYS A 85 0.41 -6.10 -7.93
N MET A 86 0.86 -5.11 -8.69
CA MET A 86 0.02 -4.29 -9.58
C MET A 86 0.69 -4.13 -10.94
N ASN A 87 -0.09 -3.90 -12.00
CA ASN A 87 0.45 -3.61 -13.34
C ASN A 87 0.91 -2.14 -13.40
N LYS A 88 2.03 -1.85 -14.07
CA LYS A 88 2.59 -0.50 -14.22
C LYS A 88 1.63 0.49 -14.89
N SER A 89 0.68 0.03 -15.70
CA SER A 89 -0.39 0.87 -16.23
C SER A 89 -1.27 1.50 -15.12
N ASN A 90 -1.29 0.91 -13.92
CA ASN A 90 -2.00 1.42 -12.74
C ASN A 90 -1.16 2.37 -11.87
N LEU A 91 0.06 2.76 -12.28
CA LEU A 91 0.86 3.73 -11.52
C LEU A 91 0.17 5.09 -11.41
N SER A 92 -0.40 5.60 -12.51
CA SER A 92 -1.09 6.88 -12.52
C SER A 92 -2.35 6.88 -11.65
N SER A 93 -3.15 5.80 -11.70
CA SER A 93 -4.35 5.65 -10.87
C SER A 93 -4.04 5.50 -9.39
N LEU A 94 -2.86 4.96 -9.06
CA LEU A 94 -2.39 4.82 -7.69
C LEU A 94 -1.99 6.18 -7.10
N ASP A 95 -1.24 7.00 -7.83
CA ASP A 95 -0.84 8.35 -7.36
C ASP A 95 -2.04 9.26 -7.11
N GLU A 96 -3.07 9.20 -7.96
CA GLU A 96 -4.33 9.94 -7.77
C GLU A 96 -5.15 9.46 -6.56
N SER A 97 -4.84 8.28 -6.00
CA SER A 97 -5.53 7.75 -4.81
C SER A 97 -4.98 8.28 -3.49
N PHE A 98 -3.83 8.95 -3.52
CA PHE A 98 -3.18 9.58 -2.37
C PHE A 98 -3.31 11.12 -2.35
N ALA A 99 -3.72 11.73 -3.47
CA ALA A 99 -4.05 13.15 -3.58
C ALA A 99 -5.44 13.45 -3.03
#